data_AF-A0AAQ3RPJ5-F1
#
_entry.id   AF-A0AAQ3RPJ5-F1
#
_cell.length_a   1.000
_cell.length_b   1.000
_cell.length_c   1.000
_cell.angle_alpha   90.00
_cell.angle_beta   90.00
_cell.angle_gamma   90.00
#
_symmetry.space_group_name_H-M   'P 1'
#
loop_
_entity.id
_entity.type
_entity.pdbx_description
1 polymer ?
#
loop_
_entity_poly.entity_id
_entity_poly.type
_entity_poly.pdbx_seq_one_letter_code
_entity_poly.pdbx_strand_id
1 'polypeptide(L)'
;MRKPELCSGNGKHSKFRKGLWSPEEDEKLMNYMLNNGQGCWSDVARNAGLQRCGKSCRLRWINYLRPDLKRGAFSPQEEELIIHFHSFLGNRFIYLHLLSDPCILNNC
;
A
#
# COMPACT_ATOMS: atom_id res chain seq x y z
N MET A 1 -6.54 -20.32 14.00
CA MET A 1 -7.78 -19.66 13.57
C MET A 1 -7.60 -18.15 13.65
N ARG A 2 -7.57 -17.43 12.52
CA ARG A 2 -7.82 -15.99 12.48
C ARG A 2 -8.97 -15.75 11.51
N LYS A 3 -10.11 -15.32 12.04
CA LYS A 3 -11.28 -14.89 11.25
C LYS A 3 -11.00 -13.50 10.64
N PRO A 4 -11.69 -13.15 9.54
CA PRO A 4 -11.25 -12.12 8.60
C PRO A 4 -11.52 -10.73 9.15
N GLU A 5 -10.54 -9.83 9.02
CA GLU A 5 -10.71 -8.40 9.26
C GLU A 5 -11.71 -7.86 8.22
N LEU A 6 -12.99 -7.84 8.58
CA LEU A 6 -14.00 -7.04 7.87
C LEU A 6 -13.67 -5.57 8.17
N CYS A 7 -13.53 -4.77 7.13
CA CYS A 7 -13.46 -3.32 7.22
C CYS A 7 -14.67 -2.78 8.00
N SER A 8 -14.42 -2.27 9.22
CA SER A 8 -15.42 -1.57 10.02
C SER A 8 -15.64 -0.16 9.46
N GLY A 9 -16.86 0.09 8.99
CA GLY A 9 -17.37 1.40 8.59
C GLY A 9 -18.85 1.27 8.22
N ASN A 10 -19.73 1.80 9.07
CA ASN A 10 -21.19 1.72 8.94
C ASN A 10 -21.70 2.30 7.62
N GLY A 11 -22.51 1.52 6.87
CA GLY A 11 -23.37 2.01 5.79
C GLY A 11 -23.17 1.30 4.44
N LYS A 12 -24.15 0.44 4.07
CA LYS A 12 -24.32 -0.26 2.78
C LYS A 12 -23.12 -1.11 2.34
N HIS A 13 -23.26 -2.43 2.41
CA HIS A 13 -22.38 -3.38 1.70
C HIS A 13 -22.48 -3.19 0.18
N SER A 14 -21.83 -2.14 -0.35
CA SER A 14 -21.54 -2.07 -1.78
C SER A 14 -20.54 -3.20 -2.08
N LYS A 15 -20.86 -4.04 -3.06
CA LYS A 15 -19.96 -5.11 -3.50
C LYS A 15 -18.75 -4.45 -4.15
N PHE A 16 -17.67 -4.24 -3.39
CA PHE A 16 -16.40 -3.78 -3.93
C PHE A 16 -15.95 -4.71 -5.06
N ARG A 17 -15.43 -4.12 -6.15
CA ARG A 17 -14.97 -4.91 -7.29
C ARG A 17 -13.77 -5.74 -6.87
N LYS A 18 -13.87 -7.06 -7.07
CA LYS A 18 -12.76 -8.01 -6.97
C LYS A 18 -12.22 -8.22 -8.39
N GLY A 19 -10.92 -8.08 -8.57
CA GLY A 19 -10.28 -8.22 -9.89
C GLY A 19 -9.11 -7.28 -10.09
N LEU A 20 -8.52 -7.35 -11.28
CA LEU A 20 -7.40 -6.51 -11.72
C LEU A 20 -7.76 -5.03 -11.64
N TRP A 21 -6.77 -4.18 -11.35
CA TRP A 21 -6.92 -2.73 -11.43
C TRP A 21 -6.92 -2.31 -12.89
N SER A 22 -7.89 -1.48 -13.27
CA SER A 22 -7.89 -0.88 -14.60
C SER A 22 -7.02 0.38 -14.62
N PRO A 23 -6.49 0.79 -15.79
CA PRO A 23 -5.71 2.03 -15.91
C PRO A 23 -6.46 3.26 -15.40
N GLU A 24 -7.79 3.31 -15.59
CA GLU A 24 -8.63 4.41 -15.13
C GLU A 24 -8.76 4.44 -13.60
N GLU A 25 -8.80 3.26 -12.95
CA GLU A 25 -8.77 3.19 -11.48
C GLU A 25 -7.40 3.65 -10.94
N ASP A 26 -6.32 3.25 -11.60
CA ASP A 26 -4.96 3.66 -11.23
C ASP A 26 -4.78 5.17 -11.37
N GLU A 27 -5.26 5.77 -12.47
CA GLU A 27 -5.20 7.21 -12.70
C GLU A 27 -5.98 7.99 -11.63
N LYS A 28 -7.19 7.54 -11.28
CA LYS A 28 -7.98 8.16 -10.20
C LYS A 28 -7.25 8.12 -8.86
N LEU A 29 -6.68 6.96 -8.51
CA LEU A 29 -5.92 6.82 -7.28
C LEU A 29 -4.68 7.71 -7.30
N MET A 30 -3.96 7.74 -8.42
CA MET A 30 -2.76 8.55 -8.59
C MET A 30 -3.04 10.04 -8.48
N ASN A 31 -4.03 10.55 -9.24
CA ASN A 31 -4.41 11.95 -9.21
C ASN A 31 -4.87 12.39 -7.81
N TYR A 32 -5.64 11.55 -7.11
CA TYR A 32 -6.04 11.85 -5.74
C TYR A 32 -4.82 11.95 -4.81
N MET A 33 -3.92 10.97 -4.86
CA MET A 33 -2.75 10.94 -3.97
C MET A 33 -1.77 12.09 -4.23
N LEU A 34 -1.61 12.50 -5.49
CA LEU A 34 -0.75 13.63 -5.86
C LEU A 34 -1.33 14.99 -5.43
N ASN A 35 -2.66 15.15 -5.48
CA ASN A 35 -3.31 16.43 -5.17
C ASN A 35 -3.65 16.61 -3.68
N ASN A 36 -4.07 15.53 -3.02
CA ASN A 36 -4.59 15.57 -1.65
C ASN A 36 -3.59 15.01 -0.63
N GLY A 37 -2.56 14.29 -1.09
CA GLY A 37 -1.63 13.58 -0.23
C GLY A 37 -2.22 12.33 0.39
N GLN A 38 -1.49 11.78 1.35
CA GLN A 38 -1.77 10.51 1.99
C GLN A 38 -2.58 10.72 3.28
N GLY A 39 -3.64 9.93 3.46
CA GLY A 39 -4.54 10.01 4.61
C GLY A 39 -5.18 8.65 4.92
N CYS A 40 -6.36 8.66 5.57
CA CYS A 40 -7.14 7.44 5.80
C CYS A 40 -7.50 6.77 4.48
N TRP A 41 -7.10 5.51 4.28
CA TRP A 41 -7.25 4.84 2.99
C TRP A 41 -8.71 4.56 2.63
N SER A 42 -9.57 4.45 3.65
CA SER A 42 -11.02 4.34 3.46
C SER A 42 -11.60 5.61 2.85
N ASP A 43 -11.11 6.78 3.28
CA ASP A 43 -11.52 8.08 2.74
C ASP A 43 -10.91 8.32 1.36
N VAL A 44 -9.64 7.93 1.15
CA VAL A 44 -9.00 7.95 -0.17
C VAL A 44 -9.85 7.21 -1.20
N ALA A 45 -10.27 5.97 -0.90
CA ALA A 45 -11.08 5.18 -1.82
C ALA A 45 -12.42 5.85 -2.15
N ARG A 46 -13.10 6.39 -1.12
CA ARG A 46 -14.39 7.09 -1.29
C ARG A 46 -14.23 8.38 -2.09
N ASN A 47 -13.26 9.20 -1.75
CA ASN A 47 -13.08 10.53 -2.33
C ASN A 47 -12.49 10.47 -3.75
N ALA A 48 -11.67 9.47 -4.06
CA ALA A 48 -11.20 9.19 -5.42
C ALA A 48 -12.29 8.55 -6.31
N GLY A 49 -13.48 8.27 -5.76
CA GLY A 49 -14.59 7.65 -6.49
C GLY A 49 -14.31 6.21 -6.91
N LEU A 50 -13.50 5.48 -6.14
CA LEU A 50 -13.11 4.11 -6.42
C LEU A 50 -14.08 3.12 -5.79
N GLN A 51 -14.42 2.07 -6.53
CA GLN A 51 -15.22 0.94 -6.02
C GLN A 51 -14.32 -0.14 -5.41
N ARG A 52 -13.30 0.29 -4.64
CA ARG A 52 -12.28 -0.54 -3.98
C ARG A 52 -12.27 -0.25 -2.49
N CYS A 53 -11.82 -1.22 -1.69
CA CYS A 53 -11.62 -1.00 -0.26
C CYS A 53 -10.29 -0.27 -0.01
N GLY A 54 -10.20 0.48 1.09
CA GLY A 54 -8.99 1.24 1.43
C GLY A 54 -7.71 0.40 1.46
N LYS A 55 -7.77 -0.81 2.02
CA LYS A 55 -6.63 -1.75 2.01
C LYS A 55 -6.13 -2.06 0.60
N SER A 56 -7.04 -2.22 -0.38
CA SER A 56 -6.66 -2.44 -1.77
C SER A 56 -6.01 -1.20 -2.38
N CYS A 57 -6.54 0.00 -2.10
CA CYS A 57 -5.95 1.26 -2.57
C CYS A 57 -4.54 1.44 -2.01
N ARG A 58 -4.35 1.19 -0.71
CA ARG A 58 -3.05 1.21 -0.05
C ARG A 58 -2.04 0.31 -0.75
N LEU A 59 -2.38 -0.97 -0.91
CA LEU A 59 -1.50 -1.95 -1.54
C LEU A 59 -1.19 -1.58 -2.99
N ARG A 60 -2.16 -1.02 -3.73
CA ARG A 60 -1.93 -0.61 -5.11
C ARG A 60 -0.96 0.56 -5.20
N TRP A 61 -1.14 1.57 -4.35
CA TRP A 61 -0.27 2.73 -4.31
C TRP A 61 1.18 2.33 -3.98
N ILE A 62 1.40 1.68 -2.83
CA ILE A 62 2.75 1.40 -2.33
C ILE A 62 3.55 0.46 -3.23
N ASN A 63 2.89 -0.49 -3.89
CA ASN A 63 3.58 -1.53 -4.67
C ASN A 63 3.70 -1.22 -6.15
N TYR A 64 2.92 -0.28 -6.69
CA TYR A 64 2.83 -0.09 -8.14
C TYR A 64 2.80 1.37 -8.60
N LEU A 65 2.04 2.24 -7.93
CA LEU A 65 1.77 3.58 -8.45
C LEU A 65 2.66 4.68 -7.87
N ARG A 66 3.28 4.45 -6.70
CA ARG A 66 4.14 5.44 -6.04
C ARG A 66 5.29 5.85 -7.00
N PRO A 67 5.50 7.14 -7.28
CA PRO A 67 6.46 7.59 -8.29
C PRO A 67 7.94 7.39 -7.88
N ASP A 68 8.21 7.34 -6.58
CA ASP A 68 9.54 7.06 -6.00
C ASP A 68 9.85 5.55 -5.89
N LEU A 69 8.94 4.68 -6.34
CA LEU A 69 9.15 3.25 -6.33
C LEU A 69 10.15 2.83 -7.42
N LYS A 70 11.38 2.50 -7.01
CA LYS A 70 12.37 1.88 -7.89
C LYS A 70 11.91 0.49 -8.33
N ARG A 71 11.84 0.29 -9.65
CA ARG A 71 11.51 -1.00 -10.28
C ARG A 71 12.73 -1.46 -11.06
N GLY A 72 13.29 -2.61 -10.69
CA GLY A 72 14.48 -3.16 -11.34
C GLY A 72 15.26 -4.09 -10.43
N ALA A 73 16.38 -4.59 -10.96
CA ALA A 73 17.36 -5.32 -10.16
C ALA A 73 18.00 -4.40 -9.11
N PHE A 74 18.40 -4.97 -7.98
CA PHE A 74 19.21 -4.27 -7.01
C PHE A 74 20.60 -4.01 -7.59
N SER A 75 21.20 -2.87 -7.24
CA SER A 75 22.63 -2.66 -7.48
C SER A 75 23.46 -3.62 -6.62
N PRO A 76 24.69 -3.97 -7.04
CA PRO A 76 25.56 -4.84 -6.24
C PRO A 76 25.75 -4.35 -4.79
N GLN A 77 25.79 -3.02 -4.60
CA GLN A 77 25.88 -2.40 -3.28
C GLN A 77 24.60 -2.60 -2.45
N GLU A 78 23.42 -2.47 -3.08
CA GLU A 78 22.14 -2.77 -2.42
C GLU A 78 22.04 -4.25 -2.06
N GLU A 79 22.53 -5.16 -2.92
CA GLU A 79 22.58 -6.60 -2.65
C GLU A 79 23.48 -6.93 -1.44
N GLU A 80 24.69 -6.37 -1.37
CA GLU A 80 25.59 -6.53 -0.23
C GLU A 80 24.95 -6.06 1.08
N LEU A 81 24.29 -4.89 1.05
CA LEU A 81 23.57 -4.37 2.21
C LEU A 81 22.43 -5.30 2.62
N ILE A 82 21.65 -5.82 1.67
CA ILE A 82 20.57 -6.76 1.95
C ILE A 82 21.11 -8.02 2.62
N ILE A 83 22.19 -8.60 2.10
CA ILE A 83 22.83 -9.80 2.69
C ILE A 83 23.35 -9.49 4.09
N HIS A 84 24.04 -8.35 4.26
CA HIS A 84 24.58 -7.92 5.54
C HIS A 84 23.47 -7.75 6.59
N PHE A 85 22.42 -6.99 6.27
CA PHE A 85 21.29 -6.78 7.18
C PHE A 85 20.51 -8.06 7.46
N HIS A 86 20.32 -8.92 6.45
CA HIS A 86 19.67 -10.21 6.65
C HIS A 86 20.50 -11.13 7.56
N SER A 87 21.82 -11.12 7.46
CA SER A 87 22.69 -11.90 8.36
C SER A 87 22.58 -11.45 9.81
N PHE A 88 22.39 -10.15 10.04
CA PHE A 88 22.32 -9.57 11.38
C PHE A 88 20.92 -9.67 12.01
N LEU A 89 19.85 -9.50 11.22
CA LEU A 89 18.48 -9.38 11.71
C LEU A 89 17.58 -10.56 11.33
N GLY A 90 17.97 -11.36 10.34
CA GLY A 90 17.14 -12.38 9.70
C GLY A 90 15.84 -11.79 9.16
N ASN A 91 14.77 -12.57 9.21
CA ASN A 91 13.42 -12.15 8.77
C ASN A 91 12.86 -10.94 9.54
N ARG A 92 13.50 -10.50 10.64
CA ARG A 92 13.05 -9.31 11.37
C ARG A 92 13.34 -8.00 10.64
N PHE A 93 14.22 -8.02 9.65
CA PHE A 93 14.49 -6.87 8.79
C PHE A 93 13.23 -6.33 8.07
N ILE A 94 12.28 -7.22 7.76
CA ILE A 94 10.97 -6.82 7.21
C ILE A 94 10.25 -5.87 8.17
N TYR A 95 10.33 -6.09 9.48
CA TYR A 95 9.73 -5.17 10.44
C TYR A 95 10.42 -3.80 10.44
N LEU A 96 11.74 -3.73 10.25
CA LEU A 96 12.42 -2.43 10.17
C LEU A 96 12.00 -1.61 8.95
N HIS A 97 11.79 -2.25 7.79
CA HIS A 97 11.23 -1.58 6.62
C HIS A 97 9.79 -1.12 6.85
N LEU A 98 8.97 -1.95 7.51
CA LEU A 98 7.59 -1.60 7.85
C LEU A 98 7.49 -0.50 8.93
N LEU A 99 8.50 -0.33 9.77
CA LEU A 99 8.56 0.70 10.82
C LEU A 99 9.19 2.01 10.31
N SER A 100 9.99 1.95 9.25
CA SER A 100 10.60 3.12 8.61
C SER A 100 9.63 3.87 7.69
N ASP A 101 8.54 3.24 7.26
CA ASP A 101 7.45 3.92 6.56
C ASP A 101 6.45 4.49 7.60
N PRO A 102 6.44 5.81 7.87
CA PRO A 102 5.48 6.44 8.79
C PRO A 102 4.01 6.19 8.39
N CYS A 103 3.77 5.77 7.15
CA CYS A 103 2.46 5.41 6.62
C CYS A 103 2.00 3.99 6.98
N ILE A 104 2.86 3.12 7.52
CA ILE A 104 2.50 1.76 7.95
C ILE A 104 2.20 1.70 9.44
N LEU A 105 2.83 2.55 10.26
CA LEU A 105 2.55 2.66 11.70
C LEU A 105 1.18 3.28 11.99
N ASN A 106 0.73 4.21 11.15
CA ASN A 106 -0.57 4.83 11.31
C ASN A 106 -1.63 3.86 10.75
N ASN A 107 -2.33 3.17 11.66
CA ASN A 107 -3.53 2.36 11.38
C ASN A 107 -4.67 3.25 10.85
N CYS A 108 -4.49 3.76 9.64
CA CYS A 108 -5.47 4.49 8.82
C CYS A 108 -5.67 3.74 7.50
#